data_AF-A0A1B1ZTZ9-F1
#
_entry.id   AF-A0A1B1ZTZ9-F1
#
_cell.length_a   1.000
_cell.length_b   1.000
_cell.length_c   1.000
_cell.angle_alpha   90.00
_cell.angle_beta   90.00
_cell.angle_gamma   90.00
#
_symmetry.space_group_name_H-M   'P 1'
#
loop_
_entity.id
_entity.type
_entity.pdbx_description
1 polymer ?
#
loop_
_entity_poly.entity_id
_entity_poly.type
_entity_poly.pdbx_seq_one_letter_code
_entity_poly.pdbx_strand_id
1 'polypeptide(L)' 'MILLCERCYAPIDPALERHYRLAHIDHADTAGTVVWRDAVVHSDACPAAGGATGRDRAA' A
#
# COMPACT_ATOMS: atom_id res chain seq x y z
N MET A 1 -5.90 9.80 -6.56
CA MET A 1 -5.34 8.43 -6.58
C MET A 1 -5.08 8.08 -5.12
N ILE A 2 -5.71 7.02 -4.60
CA ILE A 2 -5.63 6.66 -3.18
C ILE A 2 -4.43 5.72 -3.00
N LEU A 3 -3.60 5.96 -2.00
CA LEU A 3 -2.55 5.03 -1.58
C LEU A 3 -3.14 4.06 -0.56
N LEU A 4 -3.03 2.76 -0.80
CA LEU A 4 -3.50 1.72 0.11
C LEU A 4 -2.30 0.92 0.62
N CYS A 5 -2.18 0.80 1.94
CA CYS A 5 -1.14 -0.01 2.54
C CYS A 5 -1.38 -1.49 2.23
N GLU A 6 -0.49 -2.14 1.50
CA GLU A 6 -0.60 -3.56 1.11
C GLU A 6 -0.56 -4.53 2.32
N ARG A 7 -0.17 -4.05 3.51
CA ARG A 7 -0.12 -4.86 4.74
C ARG A 7 -1.45 -4.91 5.50
N CYS A 8 -2.18 -3.81 5.55
CA CYS A 8 -3.44 -3.72 6.32
C CYS A 8 -4.65 -3.28 5.51
N TYR A 9 -4.47 -2.95 4.24
CA TYR A 9 -5.49 -2.46 3.31
C TYR A 9 -6.17 -1.14 3.73
N ALA A 10 -5.63 -0.44 4.72
CA ALA A 10 -6.06 0.90 5.09
C ALA A 10 -5.46 1.97 4.16
N PRO A 11 -6.14 3.10 3.95
CA PRO A 11 -5.59 4.23 3.21
C PRO A 11 -4.38 4.83 3.94
N ILE A 12 -3.43 5.34 3.15
CA ILE A 12 -2.29 6.14 3.59
C ILE A 12 -2.55 7.58 3.17
N ASP A 13 -2.51 8.53 4.10
CA ASP A 13 -2.42 9.95 3.79
C ASP A 13 -0.94 10.36 3.61
N PRO A 14 -0.46 10.60 2.37
CA PRO A 14 0.95 10.93 2.13
C PRO A 14 1.37 12.30 2.69
N ALA A 15 0.43 13.17 3.04
CA ALA A 15 0.74 14.46 3.67
C ALA A 15 0.99 14.32 5.18
N LEU A 16 0.45 13.28 5.82
CA LEU A 16 0.49 13.11 7.27
C LEU A 16 1.26 11.85 7.72
N GLU A 17 1.38 10.84 6.87
CA GLU A 17 1.89 9.52 7.23
C GLU A 17 3.17 9.16 6.46
N ARG A 18 4.17 8.65 7.20
CA ARG A 18 5.38 8.08 6.59
C ARG A 18 5.07 6.71 6.00
N HIS A 19 5.54 6.50 4.78
CA HIS A 19 5.36 5.25 4.06
C HIS A 19 6.58 4.92 3.22
N TYR A 20 6.72 3.64 2.89
CA TYR A 20 7.65 3.17 1.89
C TYR A 20 6.91 2.92 0.58
N ARG A 21 7.57 3.22 -0.54
CA ARG A 21 7.17 2.80 -1.88
C ARG A 21 8.21 1.81 -2.39
N LEU A 22 7.75 0.61 -2.75
CA LEU A 22 8.59 -0.52 -3.13
C LEU A 22 8.23 -0.93 -4.55
N ALA A 23 9.15 -0.72 -5.48
CA ALA A 23 9.03 -1.22 -6.83
C ALA A 23 9.44 -2.70 -6.88
N HIS A 24 8.63 -3.54 -7.52
CA HIS A 24 8.96 -4.94 -7.80
C HIS A 24 8.59 -5.30 -9.23
N ILE A 25 9.26 -6.32 -9.75
CA ILE A 25 8.95 -6.88 -11.07
C ILE A 25 7.71 -7.73 -10.94
N ASP A 26 6.70 -7.44 -11.75
CA ASP A 26 5.49 -8.25 -11.85
C ASP A 26 5.73 -9.39 -12.84
N HIS A 27 6.11 -9.05 -14.07
CA HIS A 27 6.50 -10.00 -15.11
C HIS A 27 7.32 -9.31 -16.21
N ALA A 28 7.86 -10.10 -17.15
CA ALA A 28 8.30 -9.60 -18.45
C ALA A 28 7.30 -10.04 -19.52
N ASP A 29 6.91 -9.15 -20.42
CA ASP A 29 6.00 -9.47 -21.52
C ASP A 29 6.71 -10.29 -22.62
N THR A 30 5.95 -10.69 -23.65
CA THR A 30 6.49 -11.47 -24.78
C THR A 30 7.49 -10.71 -25.63
N ALA A 31 7.57 -9.38 -25.51
CA ALA A 31 8.57 -8.54 -26.16
C ALA A 31 9.82 -8.35 -25.29
N GLY A 32 9.85 -8.91 -24.08
CA GLY A 32 10.95 -8.78 -23.12
C GLY A 32 10.91 -7.49 -22.30
N THR A 33 9.81 -6.75 -22.34
CA THR A 33 9.65 -5.54 -21.52
C THR A 33 9.30 -5.93 -20.09
N VAL A 34 10.07 -5.43 -19.13
CA VAL A 34 9.80 -5.64 -17.70
C VAL A 34 8.67 -4.74 -17.26
N VAL A 35 7.58 -5.36 -16.80
CA VAL A 35 6.45 -4.68 -16.16
C VAL A 35 6.74 -4.55 -14.68
N TRP A 36 6.81 -3.32 -14.22
CA TRP A 36 7.03 -2.98 -12.82
C TRP A 36 5.70 -2.67 -12.13
N ARG A 37 5.64 -3.01 -10.84
CA ARG A 37 4.54 -2.66 -9.95
C ARG A 37 5.09 -1.99 -8.70
N ASP A 38 4.31 -1.10 -8.14
CA ASP A 38 4.61 -0.43 -6.88
C ASP A 38 3.69 -0.97 -5.79
N ALA A 39 4.28 -1.36 -4.66
CA ALA A 39 3.59 -1.56 -3.40
C ALA A 39 3.85 -0.37 -2.48
N VAL A 40 2.85 0.05 -1.71
CA VAL A 40 3.01 1.06 -0.66
C VAL A 40 2.64 0.48 0.69
N VAL A 41 3.43 0.79 1.72
CA VAL A 41 3.21 0.31 3.08
C VAL A 41 3.51 1.41 4.10
N HIS A 42 2.73 1.48 5.18
CA HIS A 42 3.05 2.32 6.33
C HIS A 42 4.44 1.96 6.86
N SER A 43 5.22 2.98 7.23
CA SER A 43 6.48 2.76 7.95
C SER A 43 6.24 2.31 9.38
N ASP A 44 5.17 2.80 10.00
CA ASP A 44 4.78 2.44 11.37
C ASP A 44 4.04 1.10 11.41
N ALA A 45 3.85 0.52 12.59
CA ALA A 45 3.16 -0.76 12.75
C ALA A 45 1.69 -0.67 12.28
N CYS A 46 1.27 -1.64 11.47
CA CYS A 46 -0.12 -1.75 11.04
C CYS A 46 -0.86 -2.75 11.95
N PRO A 47 -2.17 -2.59 12.12
CA PRO A 47 -3.00 -3.70 12.56
C PRO A 47 -2.90 -4.87 11.57
N ALA A 48 -3.30 -6.07 12.01
CA ALA A 48 -3.49 -7.19 11.12
C ALA A 48 -4.45 -6.83 9.97
N ALA A 49 -4.25 -7.43 8.80
CA ALA A 49 -5.19 -7.29 7.68
C ALA A 49 -6.61 -7.68 8.12
N GLY A 50 -7.59 -6.83 7.82
CA GLY A 50 -8.98 -7.00 8.28
C GLY A 50 -9.21 -6.66 9.76
N GLY A 51 -8.16 -6.27 10.50
CA GLY A 51 -8.28 -5.67 11.81
C GLY A 51 -8.82 -4.25 11.68
N ALA A 52 -10.08 -4.04 12.03
CA ALA A 52 -10.72 -2.74 11.99
C ALA A 52 -9.89 -1.71 12.77
N THR A 53 -9.41 -0.67 12.09
CA THR A 53 -8.95 0.53 12.80
C THR A 53 -10.16 1.38 13.11
N GLY A 54 -10.28 1.84 14.35
CA GLY A 54 -11.42 2.59 14.87
C GLY A 54 -11.65 3.98 14.27
N ARG A 55 -11.35 4.20 12.97
CA ARG A 55 -11.79 5.39 12.22
C ARG A 55 -13.17 5.21 11.57
N ASP A 56 -13.74 4.01 11.56
CA ASP A 56 -15.07 3.72 10.99
C ASP A 56 -16.26 3.97 11.96
N ARG A 57 -16.07 4.70 13.07
CA ARG A 57 -17.12 4.96 14.08
C ARG A 57 -17.55 6.42 14.23
N ALA A 58 -17.16 7.30 13.31
CA ALA A 58 -17.64 8.68 13.29
C ALA A 58 -18.53 8.92 12.06
N ALA A 59 -19.74 8.37 12.09
CA ALA A 59 -20.87 8.77 11.26
C ALA A 59 -22.17 8.61 12.07
#